data_AF-A0A1F2PDX0-F1
#
_entry.id   AF-A0A1F2PDX0-F1
#
_cell.length_a   1.000
_cell.length_b   1.000
_cell.length_c   1.000
_cell.angle_alpha   90.00
_cell.angle_beta   90.00
_cell.angle_gamma   90.00
#
_symmetry.space_group_name_H-M   'P 1'
#
loop_
_entity.id
_entity.type
_entity.pdbx_description
1 polymer ?
#
loop_
_entity_poly.entity_id
_entity_poly.type
_entity_poly.pdbx_seq_one_letter_code
_entity_poly.pdbx_strand_id
1 'polypeptide(L)'
;MNVDLINSADVIGMFCRLHMNSKRDFSIRPSEMGVLIYAQKQSCAVTPLMISQFFNISKPSVSLMVKSLTKQGFLIKESSITDKRSYTLVITEKGENLVESSFIEYFKAVKLLKEKMGVDKFGQLVDLMKIANCILEEENTGSEALDYFQVADVLSKLNNRKITYVKPGLLKYRNYYIKNRGLDKGYVNVTVMLYIMTRLGTAKTITNEFFKLTGKNPRTFEDFAKANIGAFMKGNDN
;
A
#
# COMPACT_ATOMS: atom_id res chain seq x y z
N MET A 1 -3.74 21.95 -23.94
CA MET A 1 -3.39 20.57 -23.55
C MET A 1 -1.87 20.52 -23.40
N ASN A 2 -1.35 20.06 -22.25
CA ASN A 2 0.09 20.12 -21.99
C ASN A 2 0.79 18.97 -22.76
N VAL A 3 1.33 19.28 -23.94
CA VAL A 3 1.97 18.31 -24.85
C VAL A 3 3.12 17.56 -24.19
N ASP A 4 3.87 18.23 -23.31
CA ASP A 4 4.99 17.65 -22.57
C ASP A 4 4.53 16.55 -21.58
N LEU A 5 3.39 16.77 -20.92
CA LEU A 5 2.79 15.79 -20.00
C LEU A 5 2.34 14.52 -20.73
N ILE A 6 1.77 14.66 -21.94
CA ILE A 6 1.33 13.53 -22.75
C ILE A 6 2.52 12.72 -23.22
N ASN A 7 3.54 13.37 -23.76
CA ASN A 7 4.77 12.70 -24.19
C ASN A 7 5.43 11.95 -23.03
N SER A 8 5.48 12.57 -21.85
CA SER A 8 6.02 11.94 -20.64
C SER A 8 5.21 10.70 -20.22
N ALA A 9 3.88 10.78 -20.27
CA ALA A 9 3.01 9.65 -19.98
C ALA A 9 3.20 8.49 -20.98
N ASP A 10 3.38 8.80 -22.26
CA ASP A 10 3.63 7.80 -23.30
C ASP A 10 4.97 7.09 -23.10
N VAL A 11 6.03 7.82 -22.74
CA VAL A 11 7.35 7.25 -22.41
C VAL A 11 7.26 6.31 -21.22
N ILE A 12 6.63 6.75 -20.12
CA ILE A 12 6.44 5.92 -18.91
C ILE A 12 5.61 4.68 -19.25
N GLY A 13 4.49 4.85 -19.96
CA GLY A 13 3.62 3.76 -20.38
C GLY A 13 4.35 2.74 -21.26
N MET A 14 5.19 3.21 -22.18
CA MET A 14 6.01 2.34 -23.03
C MET A 14 7.04 1.56 -22.21
N PHE A 15 7.76 2.22 -21.30
CA PHE A 15 8.69 1.56 -20.38
C PHE A 15 8.00 0.46 -19.58
N CYS A 16 6.87 0.76 -18.95
CA CYS A 16 6.10 -0.20 -18.17
C CYS A 16 5.69 -1.41 -19.02
N ARG A 17 5.17 -1.20 -20.23
CA ARG A 17 4.79 -2.29 -21.13
C ARG A 17 6.00 -3.14 -21.55
N LEU A 18 7.10 -2.53 -21.96
CA LEU A 18 8.31 -3.27 -22.37
C LEU A 18 8.92 -4.05 -21.20
N HIS A 19 8.92 -3.46 -20.01
CA HIS A 19 9.41 -4.12 -18.80
C HIS A 19 8.51 -5.27 -18.34
N MET A 20 7.19 -5.13 -18.44
CA MET A 20 6.22 -6.19 -18.11
C MET A 20 6.16 -7.30 -19.16
N ASN A 21 6.30 -6.95 -20.45
CA ASN A 21 6.21 -7.89 -21.58
C ASN A 21 7.51 -8.63 -21.88
N SER A 22 8.57 -8.43 -21.09
CA SER A 22 9.73 -9.32 -21.15
C SER A 22 9.22 -10.75 -20.92
N LYS A 23 9.24 -11.61 -21.95
CA LYS A 23 8.80 -13.01 -21.84
C LYS A 23 9.57 -13.64 -20.69
N ARG A 24 8.84 -14.08 -19.68
CA ARG A 24 9.36 -14.77 -18.50
C ARG A 24 8.62 -16.09 -18.45
N ASP A 25 9.27 -17.16 -18.87
CA ASP A 25 8.64 -18.48 -18.90
C ASP A 25 8.74 -19.12 -17.52
N PHE A 26 7.94 -18.60 -16.60
CA PHE A 26 7.89 -19.10 -15.24
C PHE A 26 6.72 -20.05 -15.07
N SER A 27 6.93 -21.11 -14.28
CA SER A 27 5.86 -21.99 -13.79
C SER A 27 4.85 -21.26 -12.89
N ILE A 28 5.18 -20.05 -12.41
CA ILE A 28 4.35 -19.23 -11.51
C ILE A 28 4.26 -17.77 -11.97
N ARG A 29 3.30 -17.02 -11.45
CA ARG A 29 3.10 -15.61 -11.83
C ARG A 29 4.25 -14.72 -11.30
N PRO A 30 4.60 -13.62 -11.98
CA PRO A 30 5.65 -12.70 -11.51
C PRO A 30 5.44 -12.15 -10.10
N SER A 31 4.18 -11.94 -9.68
CA SER A 31 3.84 -11.51 -8.33
C SER A 31 4.10 -12.61 -7.28
N GLU A 32 3.85 -13.87 -7.63
CA GLU A 32 4.14 -15.03 -6.77
C GLU A 32 5.66 -15.26 -6.66
N MET A 33 6.39 -15.11 -7.77
CA MET A 33 7.85 -15.11 -7.76
C MET A 33 8.42 -14.01 -6.87
N GLY A 34 7.83 -12.81 -6.91
CA GLY A 34 8.18 -11.72 -5.99
C GLY A 34 8.06 -12.15 -4.53
N VAL A 35 6.97 -12.81 -4.15
CA VAL A 35 6.78 -13.32 -2.78
C VAL A 35 7.85 -14.33 -2.39
N LEU A 36 8.25 -15.25 -3.28
CA LEU A 36 9.32 -16.21 -3.00
C LEU A 36 10.68 -15.51 -2.82
N ILE A 37 11.04 -14.58 -3.72
CA ILE A 37 12.26 -13.79 -3.61
C ILE A 37 12.26 -12.99 -2.29
N TYR A 38 11.12 -12.40 -1.92
CA TYR A 38 10.99 -11.68 -0.66
C TYR A 38 11.17 -12.60 0.54
N ALA A 39 10.56 -13.78 0.53
CA ALA A 39 10.70 -14.76 1.60
C ALA A 39 12.14 -15.24 1.76
N GLN A 40 12.84 -15.53 0.66
CA GLN A 40 14.25 -15.97 0.67
C GLN A 40 15.20 -14.89 1.18
N LYS A 41 14.92 -13.61 0.87
CA LYS A 41 15.81 -12.50 1.27
C LYS A 41 15.74 -12.14 2.75
N GLN A 42 14.69 -12.56 3.46
CA GLN A 42 14.52 -12.17 4.85
C GLN A 42 15.20 -13.14 5.81
N SER A 43 16.01 -12.59 6.72
CA SER A 43 16.63 -13.34 7.80
C SER A 43 15.67 -13.63 8.97
N CYS A 44 14.42 -13.21 8.87
CA CYS A 44 13.39 -13.34 9.91
C CYS A 44 12.12 -13.98 9.36
N ALA A 45 11.30 -14.53 10.26
CA ALA A 45 10.09 -15.23 9.89
C ALA A 45 9.10 -14.29 9.17
N VAL A 46 8.72 -14.64 7.95
CA VAL A 46 7.90 -13.78 7.09
C VAL A 46 6.41 -13.97 7.37
N THR A 47 5.68 -12.89 7.62
CA THR A 47 4.23 -12.94 7.79
C THR A 47 3.49 -12.45 6.54
N PRO A 48 2.23 -12.87 6.31
CA PRO A 48 1.40 -12.31 5.25
C PRO A 48 1.22 -10.78 5.34
N LEU A 49 1.29 -10.21 6.55
CA LEU A 49 1.23 -8.77 6.76
C LEU A 49 2.47 -8.08 6.17
N MET A 50 3.66 -8.63 6.41
CA MET A 50 4.91 -8.09 5.86
C MET A 50 4.90 -8.10 4.33
N ILE A 51 4.39 -9.17 3.72
CA ILE A 51 4.24 -9.26 2.25
C ILE A 51 3.26 -8.19 1.75
N SER A 52 2.12 -8.04 2.41
CA SER A 52 1.11 -7.02 2.04
C SER A 52 1.70 -5.61 2.09
N GLN A 53 2.46 -5.30 3.12
CA GLN A 53 3.14 -4.01 3.29
C GLN A 53 4.24 -3.80 2.24
N PHE A 54 5.10 -4.82 2.03
CA PHE A 54 6.22 -4.71 1.10
C PHE A 54 5.79 -4.53 -0.36
N PHE A 55 4.78 -5.29 -0.80
CA PHE A 55 4.29 -5.20 -2.18
C PHE A 55 3.23 -4.10 -2.36
N ASN A 56 2.82 -3.41 -1.30
CA ASN A 56 1.72 -2.45 -1.28
C ASN A 56 0.44 -3.01 -1.95
N ILE A 57 0.05 -4.22 -1.54
CA ILE A 57 -1.13 -4.92 -2.07
C ILE A 57 -2.04 -5.40 -0.95
N SER A 58 -3.30 -5.66 -1.29
CA SER A 58 -4.32 -6.10 -0.32
C SER A 58 -3.99 -7.46 0.32
N LYS A 59 -4.35 -7.63 1.60
CA LYS A 59 -4.24 -8.92 2.32
C LYS A 59 -4.97 -10.09 1.62
N PRO A 60 -6.15 -9.88 0.98
CA PRO A 60 -6.76 -10.92 0.13
C PRO A 60 -5.87 -11.36 -1.03
N SER A 61 -5.23 -10.44 -1.74
CA SER A 61 -4.31 -10.74 -2.85
C SER A 61 -3.12 -11.58 -2.36
N VAL A 62 -2.52 -11.19 -1.23
CA VAL A 62 -1.46 -11.98 -0.59
C VAL A 62 -1.95 -13.38 -0.21
N SER A 63 -3.12 -13.49 0.39
CA SER A 63 -3.67 -14.79 0.81
C SER A 63 -3.87 -15.75 -0.36
N LEU A 64 -4.27 -15.23 -1.53
CA LEU A 64 -4.40 -16.02 -2.75
C LEU A 64 -3.04 -16.52 -3.26
N MET A 65 -2.03 -15.65 -3.28
CA MET A 65 -0.66 -16.01 -3.68
C MET A 65 -0.05 -17.04 -2.73
N VAL A 66 -0.19 -16.82 -1.42
CA VAL A 66 0.27 -17.77 -0.39
C VAL A 66 -0.42 -19.13 -0.56
N LYS A 67 -1.74 -19.16 -0.77
CA LYS A 67 -2.48 -20.42 -1.00
C LYS A 67 -1.95 -21.16 -2.24
N SER A 68 -1.71 -20.44 -3.33
CA SER A 68 -1.16 -21.00 -4.56
C SER A 68 0.25 -21.57 -4.36
N LEU A 69 1.15 -20.78 -3.77
CA LEU A 69 2.54 -21.17 -3.50
C LEU A 69 2.65 -22.35 -2.53
N THR A 70 1.80 -22.40 -1.50
CA THR A 70 1.73 -23.56 -0.59
C THR A 70 1.18 -24.80 -1.29
N LYS A 71 0.14 -24.67 -2.12
CA LYS A 71 -0.40 -25.80 -2.90
C LYS A 71 0.65 -26.40 -3.84
N GLN A 72 1.52 -25.56 -4.40
CA GLN A 72 2.60 -25.99 -5.30
C GLN A 72 3.86 -26.51 -4.55
N GLY A 73 3.88 -26.39 -3.22
CA GLY A 73 4.98 -26.86 -2.37
C GLY A 73 6.18 -25.92 -2.30
N PHE A 74 6.04 -24.64 -2.69
CA PHE A 74 7.12 -23.64 -2.63
C PHE A 74 7.19 -22.90 -1.29
N LEU A 75 6.08 -22.85 -0.55
CA LEU A 75 5.99 -22.22 0.78
C LEU A 75 5.31 -23.16 1.79
N ILE A 76 5.83 -23.21 3.01
CA ILE A 76 5.20 -23.87 4.15
C ILE A 76 4.67 -22.81 5.10
N LYS A 77 3.53 -23.10 5.74
CA LYS A 77 2.97 -22.29 6.82
C LYS A 77 3.36 -22.91 8.15
N GLU A 78 4.09 -22.17 8.96
CA GLU A 78 4.39 -22.54 10.35
C GLU A 78 3.46 -21.78 11.28
N SER A 79 2.71 -22.51 12.10
CA SER A 79 1.82 -21.91 13.09
C SER A 79 2.64 -21.29 14.21
N SER A 80 2.35 -20.05 14.58
CA SER A 80 2.97 -19.45 15.76
C SER A 80 2.50 -20.15 17.03
N ILE A 81 3.44 -20.47 17.91
CA ILE A 81 3.17 -21.09 19.22
C ILE A 81 2.44 -20.11 20.15
N THR A 82 2.59 -18.80 19.92
CA THR A 82 2.09 -17.71 20.78
C THR A 82 0.73 -17.15 20.33
N ASP A 83 0.43 -17.16 19.03
CA ASP A 83 -0.86 -16.71 18.48
C ASP A 83 -1.33 -17.63 17.36
N LYS A 84 -2.35 -18.47 17.67
CA LYS A 84 -2.96 -19.44 16.74
C LYS A 84 -3.60 -18.80 15.50
N ARG A 85 -3.77 -17.47 15.47
CA ARG A 85 -4.29 -16.72 14.31
C ARG A 85 -3.18 -16.23 13.39
N SER A 86 -1.92 -16.27 13.84
CA SER A 86 -0.75 -15.86 13.09
C SER A 86 0.04 -17.08 12.61
N TYR A 87 0.50 -17.02 11.37
CA TYR A 87 1.42 -18.00 10.82
C TYR A 87 2.54 -17.29 10.10
N THR A 88 3.70 -17.93 10.10
CA THR A 88 4.88 -17.53 9.36
C THR A 88 5.01 -18.36 8.11
N LEU A 89 5.67 -17.80 7.11
CA LEU A 89 5.93 -18.40 5.83
C LEU A 89 7.41 -18.73 5.75
N VAL A 90 7.69 -19.99 5.47
CA VAL A 90 9.04 -20.50 5.26
C VAL A 90 9.12 -21.01 3.83
N ILE A 91 10.15 -20.58 3.12
CA ILE A 91 10.43 -21.08 1.77
C ILE A 91 10.94 -22.52 1.87
N THR A 92 10.48 -23.38 0.98
CA THR A 92 10.99 -24.76 0.90
C THR A 92 12.24 -24.82 0.03
N GLU A 93 13.02 -25.88 0.14
CA GLU A 93 14.13 -26.17 -0.79
C GLU A 93 13.67 -26.13 -2.27
N LYS A 94 12.48 -26.66 -2.55
CA LYS A 94 11.85 -26.58 -3.88
C LYS A 94 11.60 -25.12 -4.31
N GLY A 95 11.18 -24.28 -3.38
CA GLY A 95 10.99 -22.84 -3.61
C GLY A 95 12.30 -22.10 -3.85
N GLU A 96 13.34 -22.40 -3.06
CA GLU A 96 14.67 -21.82 -3.21
C GLU A 96 15.27 -22.17 -4.57
N ASN A 97 15.24 -23.45 -4.95
CA ASN A 97 15.71 -23.92 -6.26
C ASN A 97 14.97 -23.23 -7.42
N LEU A 98 13.66 -22.98 -7.28
CA LEU A 98 12.90 -22.23 -8.27
C LEU A 98 13.37 -20.77 -8.36
N VAL A 99 13.59 -20.11 -7.21
CA VAL A 99 14.07 -18.73 -7.20
C VAL A 99 15.45 -18.65 -7.83
N GLU A 100 16.38 -19.53 -7.46
CA GLU A 100 17.75 -19.54 -8.00
C GLU A 100 17.78 -19.77 -9.51
N SER A 101 17.05 -20.77 -10.00
CA SER A 101 16.96 -21.06 -11.44
C SER A 101 16.28 -19.93 -12.22
N SER A 102 15.34 -19.23 -11.62
CA SER A 102 14.58 -18.13 -12.25
C SER A 102 15.19 -16.75 -12.01
N PHE A 103 16.18 -16.63 -11.13
CA PHE A 103 16.73 -15.34 -10.66
C PHE A 103 17.29 -14.52 -11.83
N ILE A 104 18.09 -15.18 -12.67
CA ILE A 104 18.74 -14.55 -13.83
C ILE A 104 17.70 -14.03 -14.82
N GLU A 105 16.67 -14.82 -15.09
CA GLU A 105 15.60 -14.44 -16.02
C GLU A 105 14.73 -13.31 -15.44
N TYR A 106 14.41 -13.38 -14.15
CA TYR A 106 13.61 -12.36 -13.46
C TYR A 106 14.27 -10.98 -13.47
N PHE A 107 15.59 -10.93 -13.24
CA PHE A 107 16.35 -9.67 -13.23
C PHE A 107 16.97 -9.33 -14.59
N LYS A 108 16.73 -10.12 -15.65
CA LYS A 108 17.35 -9.94 -16.97
C LYS A 108 17.17 -8.53 -17.53
N ALA A 109 15.96 -7.99 -17.46
CA ALA A 109 15.66 -6.65 -17.96
C ALA A 109 16.43 -5.56 -17.18
N VAL A 110 16.47 -5.68 -15.84
CA VAL A 110 17.18 -4.74 -14.97
C VAL A 110 18.69 -4.83 -15.19
N LYS A 111 19.22 -6.04 -15.32
CA LYS A 111 20.63 -6.30 -15.65
C LYS A 111 20.99 -5.70 -17.01
N LEU A 112 20.17 -5.93 -18.04
CA LEU A 112 20.36 -5.35 -19.37
C LEU A 112 20.40 -3.82 -19.33
N LEU A 113 19.48 -3.19 -18.59
CA LEU A 113 19.46 -1.73 -18.43
C LEU A 113 20.74 -1.24 -17.75
N LYS A 114 21.15 -1.88 -16.65
CA LYS A 114 22.41 -1.52 -15.95
C LYS A 114 23.63 -1.65 -16.86
N GLU A 115 23.72 -2.73 -17.63
CA GLU A 115 24.84 -2.99 -18.55
C GLU A 115 24.86 -2.02 -19.73
N LYS A 116 23.70 -1.73 -20.34
CA LYS A 116 23.62 -0.87 -21.53
C LYS A 116 23.66 0.62 -21.22
N MET A 117 23.17 1.03 -20.05
CA MET A 117 23.18 2.44 -19.63
C MET A 117 24.48 2.85 -18.93
N GLY A 118 25.21 1.89 -18.36
CA GLY A 118 26.31 2.15 -17.44
C GLY A 118 25.83 2.45 -16.03
N VAL A 119 26.74 2.29 -15.06
CA VAL A 119 26.41 2.34 -13.62
C VAL A 119 25.86 3.71 -13.21
N ASP A 120 26.42 4.81 -13.74
CA ASP A 120 26.03 6.17 -13.35
C ASP A 120 24.60 6.51 -13.80
N LYS A 121 24.28 6.31 -15.08
CA LYS A 121 22.93 6.57 -15.62
C LYS A 121 21.89 5.64 -15.01
N PHE A 122 22.25 4.38 -14.77
CA PHE A 122 21.35 3.44 -14.10
C PHE A 122 21.11 3.83 -12.64
N GLY A 123 22.13 4.30 -11.92
CA GLY A 123 22.00 4.85 -10.57
C GLY A 123 21.03 6.02 -10.54
N GLN A 124 21.19 6.99 -11.46
CA GLN A 124 20.27 8.11 -11.61
C GLN A 124 18.83 7.67 -11.88
N LEU A 125 18.62 6.69 -12.76
CA LEU A 125 17.29 6.12 -13.01
C LEU A 125 16.67 5.54 -11.74
N VAL A 126 17.44 4.75 -10.98
CA VAL A 126 16.97 4.14 -9.73
C VAL A 126 16.60 5.21 -8.71
N ASP A 127 17.38 6.28 -8.59
CA ASP A 127 17.10 7.35 -7.64
C ASP A 127 15.88 8.19 -8.04
N LEU A 128 15.72 8.48 -9.34
CA LEU A 128 14.50 9.12 -9.86
C LEU A 128 13.26 8.25 -9.64
N MET A 129 13.36 6.94 -9.82
CA MET A 129 12.26 6.01 -9.55
C MET A 129 11.90 5.94 -8.06
N LYS A 130 12.88 6.01 -7.15
CA LYS A 130 12.62 6.12 -5.70
C LYS A 130 11.86 7.41 -5.37
N ILE A 131 12.28 8.53 -5.94
CA ILE A 131 11.61 9.82 -5.78
C ILE A 131 10.17 9.73 -6.28
N ALA A 132 9.96 9.17 -7.48
CA ALA A 132 8.64 9.00 -8.06
C ALA A 132 7.73 8.12 -7.18
N ASN A 133 8.23 6.98 -6.71
CA ASN A 133 7.47 6.10 -5.81
C ASN A 133 7.07 6.83 -4.53
N CYS A 134 7.98 7.62 -3.95
CA CYS A 134 7.70 8.37 -2.74
C CYS A 134 6.61 9.43 -2.94
N ILE A 135 6.64 10.16 -4.06
CA ILE A 135 5.59 11.13 -4.43
C ILE A 135 4.22 10.43 -4.57
N LEU A 136 4.19 9.26 -5.22
CA LEU A 136 2.95 8.50 -5.41
C LEU A 136 2.41 7.87 -4.12
N GLU A 137 3.28 7.52 -3.17
CA GLU A 137 2.88 7.04 -1.83
C GLU A 137 2.34 8.17 -0.95
N GLU A 138 2.93 9.37 -1.04
CA GLU A 138 2.47 10.54 -0.31
C GLU A 138 1.03 10.92 -0.67
N GLU A 139 0.72 11.00 -1.98
CA GLU A 139 -0.66 11.26 -2.45
C GLU A 139 -1.68 10.28 -1.86
N ASN A 140 -1.26 9.08 -1.45
CA ASN A 140 -2.12 8.08 -0.81
C ASN A 140 -2.15 8.14 0.73
N THR A 141 -1.15 8.74 1.40
CA THR A 141 -0.99 8.65 2.88
C THR A 141 -0.98 9.99 3.61
N GLY A 142 -0.67 11.10 2.94
CA GLY A 142 -0.64 12.46 3.51
C GLY A 142 0.50 12.72 4.51
N SER A 143 0.73 14.00 4.85
CA SER A 143 1.78 14.41 5.79
C SER A 143 1.41 14.25 7.27
N GLU A 144 0.14 14.01 7.57
CA GLU A 144 -0.43 14.15 8.90
C GLU A 144 -1.40 13.00 9.20
N ALA A 145 -1.33 12.45 10.41
CA ALA A 145 -2.29 11.51 10.94
C ALA A 145 -3.34 12.23 11.80
N LEU A 146 -4.13 13.09 11.16
CA LEU A 146 -5.16 13.87 11.86
C LEU A 146 -6.31 12.97 12.32
N ASP A 147 -6.83 13.25 13.52
CA ASP A 147 -8.09 12.67 13.96
C ASP A 147 -9.31 13.46 13.43
N TYR A 148 -10.50 12.88 13.60
CA TYR A 148 -11.74 13.51 13.11
C TYR A 148 -12.06 14.86 13.76
N PHE A 149 -11.56 15.14 14.96
CA PHE A 149 -11.75 16.43 15.62
C PHE A 149 -10.86 17.48 14.97
N GLN A 150 -9.57 17.16 14.76
CA GLN A 150 -8.62 18.04 14.08
C GLN A 150 -9.05 18.35 12.65
N VAL A 151 -9.52 17.34 11.91
CA VAL A 151 -10.12 17.54 10.58
C VAL A 151 -11.32 18.49 10.65
N ALA A 152 -12.23 18.30 11.61
CA ALA A 152 -13.39 19.17 11.80
C ALA A 152 -12.99 20.61 12.16
N ASP A 153 -11.93 20.81 12.95
CA ASP A 153 -11.42 22.13 13.29
C ASP A 153 -10.82 22.84 12.08
N VAL A 154 -10.01 22.15 11.27
CA VAL A 154 -9.44 22.69 10.02
C VAL A 154 -10.57 23.11 9.07
N LEU A 155 -11.52 22.21 8.82
CA LEU A 155 -12.67 22.52 7.96
C LEU A 155 -13.54 23.65 8.53
N SER A 156 -13.68 23.73 9.87
CA SER A 156 -14.46 24.79 10.50
C SER A 156 -13.85 26.17 10.26
N LYS A 157 -12.53 26.27 10.40
CA LYS A 157 -11.77 27.49 10.14
C LYS A 157 -11.88 27.92 8.68
N LEU A 158 -11.74 26.97 7.75
CA LEU A 158 -11.77 27.27 6.31
C LEU A 158 -13.17 27.67 5.81
N ASN A 159 -14.23 27.08 6.37
CA ASN A 159 -15.60 27.36 5.97
C ASN A 159 -16.28 28.48 6.75
N ASN A 160 -15.60 29.11 7.72
CA ASN A 160 -16.21 30.05 8.67
C ASN A 160 -17.51 29.53 9.31
N ARG A 161 -17.59 28.22 9.54
CA ARG A 161 -18.77 27.54 10.12
C ARG A 161 -18.31 26.46 11.07
N LYS A 162 -18.96 26.33 12.22
CA LYS A 162 -18.67 25.24 13.16
C LYS A 162 -19.07 23.88 12.56
N ILE A 163 -18.07 23.04 12.29
CA ILE A 163 -18.20 21.63 11.92
C ILE A 163 -17.73 20.82 13.14
N THR A 164 -18.53 19.84 13.56
CA THR A 164 -18.21 19.01 14.73
C THR A 164 -18.31 17.53 14.41
N TYR A 165 -17.30 16.77 14.79
CA TYR A 165 -17.40 15.32 14.82
C TYR A 165 -18.21 14.86 16.05
N VAL A 166 -19.32 14.15 15.81
CA VAL A 166 -20.30 13.77 16.85
C VAL A 166 -19.82 12.60 17.72
N LYS A 167 -18.74 11.89 17.34
CA LYS A 167 -18.18 10.70 18.03
C LYS A 167 -19.26 9.79 18.65
N PRO A 168 -20.03 9.03 17.84
CA PRO A 168 -21.06 8.15 18.38
C PRO A 168 -20.45 7.08 19.31
N GLY A 169 -21.18 6.76 20.38
CA GLY A 169 -20.86 5.64 21.26
C GLY A 169 -21.01 4.30 20.52
N LEU A 170 -20.13 3.35 20.82
CA LEU A 170 -20.03 2.07 20.09
C LEU A 170 -21.34 1.26 20.14
N LEU A 171 -22.03 1.26 21.27
CA LEU A 171 -23.33 0.60 21.42
C LEU A 171 -24.42 1.26 20.58
N LYS A 172 -24.46 2.60 20.55
CA LYS A 172 -25.41 3.37 19.72
C LYS A 172 -25.16 3.11 18.24
N TYR A 173 -23.89 3.14 17.81
CA TYR A 173 -23.47 2.80 16.46
C TYR A 173 -23.91 1.37 16.09
N ARG A 174 -23.55 0.38 16.91
CA ARG A 174 -23.89 -1.03 16.67
C ARG A 174 -25.40 -1.24 16.56
N ASN A 175 -26.18 -0.69 17.49
CA ASN A 175 -27.62 -0.84 17.50
C ASN A 175 -28.26 -0.22 16.26
N TYR A 176 -27.81 0.96 15.84
CA TYR A 176 -28.31 1.63 14.63
C TYR A 176 -28.03 0.79 13.37
N TYR A 177 -26.82 0.27 13.20
CA TYR A 177 -26.48 -0.51 12.01
C TYR A 177 -27.19 -1.88 11.93
N ILE A 178 -27.48 -2.51 13.08
CA ILE A 178 -28.24 -3.77 13.09
C ILE A 178 -29.74 -3.50 12.91
N LYS A 179 -30.31 -2.57 13.68
CA LYS A 179 -31.77 -2.38 13.75
C LYS A 179 -32.32 -1.49 12.65
N ASN A 180 -31.64 -0.39 12.32
CA ASN A 180 -32.12 0.60 11.35
C ASN A 180 -31.60 0.35 9.94
N ARG A 181 -30.36 -0.14 9.81
CA ARG A 181 -29.75 -0.46 8.51
C ARG A 181 -29.90 -1.94 8.12
N GLY A 182 -30.39 -2.79 9.03
CA GLY A 182 -30.64 -4.22 8.76
C GLY A 182 -29.40 -5.04 8.45
N LEU A 183 -28.21 -4.59 8.86
CA LEU A 183 -26.96 -5.29 8.54
C LEU A 183 -26.73 -6.50 9.45
N ASP A 184 -26.04 -7.49 8.90
CA ASP A 184 -25.64 -8.69 9.62
C ASP A 184 -24.83 -8.35 10.90
N LYS A 185 -25.12 -9.07 11.98
CA LYS A 185 -24.51 -8.83 13.31
C LYS A 185 -23.01 -9.09 13.30
N GLY A 186 -22.55 -10.11 12.56
CA GLY A 186 -21.14 -10.45 12.42
C GLY A 186 -20.38 -9.34 11.71
N TYR A 187 -20.92 -8.87 10.58
CA TYR A 187 -20.38 -7.73 9.83
C TYR A 187 -20.27 -6.47 10.72
N VAL A 188 -21.34 -6.10 11.43
CA VAL A 188 -21.33 -4.91 12.30
C VAL A 188 -20.29 -5.03 13.42
N ASN A 189 -20.14 -6.22 14.03
CA ASN A 189 -19.12 -6.44 15.05
C ASN A 189 -17.69 -6.23 14.52
N VAL A 190 -17.39 -6.69 13.29
CA VAL A 190 -16.09 -6.45 12.64
C VAL A 190 -15.87 -4.95 12.44
N THR A 191 -16.87 -4.22 11.94
CA THR A 191 -16.73 -2.77 11.76
C THR A 191 -16.49 -2.04 13.08
N VAL A 192 -17.21 -2.39 14.16
CA VAL A 192 -16.99 -1.83 15.51
C VAL A 192 -15.56 -2.07 15.99
N MET A 193 -15.03 -3.28 15.79
CA MET A 193 -13.64 -3.60 16.12
C MET A 193 -12.65 -2.75 15.33
N LEU A 194 -12.84 -2.59 14.02
CA LEU A 194 -12.00 -1.72 13.19
C LEU A 194 -12.03 -0.27 13.68
N TYR A 195 -13.23 0.26 13.99
CA TYR A 195 -13.38 1.62 14.55
C TYR A 195 -12.67 1.79 15.91
N ILE A 196 -12.67 0.75 16.75
CA ILE A 196 -11.94 0.78 18.03
C ILE A 196 -10.43 0.84 17.76
N MET A 197 -9.90 -0.02 16.90
CA MET A 197 -8.47 -0.05 16.56
C MET A 197 -7.99 1.30 16.00
N THR A 198 -8.74 1.89 15.08
CA THR A 198 -8.43 3.22 14.54
C THR A 198 -8.47 4.29 15.63
N ARG A 199 -9.45 4.25 16.56
CA ARG A 199 -9.52 5.18 17.70
C ARG A 199 -8.36 5.00 18.69
N LEU A 200 -7.79 3.80 18.79
CA LEU A 200 -6.60 3.51 19.59
C LEU A 200 -5.31 4.00 18.92
N GLY A 201 -5.37 4.53 17.69
CA GLY A 201 -4.24 5.18 17.04
C GLY A 201 -3.32 4.22 16.27
N THR A 202 -3.79 3.02 15.92
CA THR A 202 -2.99 2.04 15.16
C THR A 202 -2.66 2.46 13.72
N ALA A 203 -3.15 3.61 13.27
CA ALA A 203 -2.94 4.19 11.94
C ALA A 203 -2.21 5.55 11.97
N LYS A 204 -1.44 5.83 13.03
CA LYS A 204 -0.78 7.14 13.25
C LYS A 204 0.64 7.27 12.67
N THR A 205 1.15 6.26 11.97
CA THR A 205 2.52 6.28 11.48
C THR A 205 2.69 7.33 10.39
N ILE A 206 3.60 8.27 10.62
CA ILE A 206 4.06 9.28 9.64
C ILE A 206 5.55 9.02 9.45
N THR A 207 6.04 9.09 8.20
CA THR A 207 7.47 8.91 7.90
C THR A 207 8.07 10.21 7.35
N ASN A 208 9.38 10.38 7.49
CA ASN A 208 10.12 11.53 6.96
C ASN A 208 10.80 11.22 5.61
N GLU A 209 10.42 10.13 4.94
CA GLU A 209 11.06 9.66 3.71
C GLU A 209 10.83 10.63 2.55
N PHE A 210 9.65 11.25 2.49
CA PHE A 210 9.34 12.23 1.47
C PHE A 210 10.28 13.43 1.49
N PHE A 211 10.51 14.03 2.67
CA PHE A 211 11.44 15.15 2.79
C PHE A 211 12.87 14.74 2.46
N LYS A 212 13.32 13.57 2.94
CA LYS A 212 14.68 13.07 2.66
C LYS A 212 14.93 12.84 1.17
N LEU A 213 13.94 12.32 0.44
CA LEU A 213 14.08 11.96 -0.97
C LEU A 213 13.83 13.14 -1.91
N THR A 214 12.93 14.06 -1.57
CA THR A 214 12.50 15.14 -2.46
C THR A 214 13.04 16.52 -2.08
N GLY A 215 13.49 16.70 -0.83
CA GLY A 215 13.83 18.00 -0.25
C GLY A 215 12.62 18.92 -0.01
N LYS A 216 11.40 18.44 -0.21
CA LYS A 216 10.16 19.21 -0.06
C LYS A 216 9.37 18.71 1.15
N ASN A 217 8.58 19.61 1.74
CA ASN A 217 7.61 19.20 2.75
C ASN A 217 6.40 18.57 2.07
N PRO A 218 5.86 17.47 2.63
CA PRO A 218 4.63 16.87 2.13
C PRO A 218 3.43 17.80 2.36
N ARG A 219 2.39 17.65 1.55
CA ARG A 219 1.20 18.51 1.57
C ARG A 219 0.35 18.24 2.81
N THR A 220 0.00 19.33 3.51
CA THR A 220 -0.89 19.27 4.69
C THR A 220 -2.35 19.06 4.30
N PHE A 221 -3.14 18.52 5.23
CA PHE A 221 -4.60 18.43 5.04
C PHE A 221 -5.24 19.81 4.88
N GLU A 222 -4.71 20.84 5.55
CA GLU A 222 -5.22 22.21 5.41
C GLU A 222 -5.02 22.74 3.99
N ASP A 223 -3.85 22.54 3.38
CA ASP A 223 -3.58 22.95 1.99
C ASP A 223 -4.42 22.13 1.00
N PHE A 224 -4.69 20.86 1.31
CA PHE A 224 -5.65 20.04 0.56
C PHE A 224 -7.06 20.62 0.62
N ALA A 225 -7.56 20.91 1.82
CA ALA A 225 -8.90 21.42 2.05
C ALA A 225 -9.10 22.82 1.44
N LYS A 226 -8.10 23.71 1.54
CA LYS A 226 -8.11 25.03 0.89
C LYS A 226 -8.27 24.95 -0.62
N ALA A 227 -7.49 24.10 -1.28
CA ALA A 227 -7.55 23.95 -2.75
C ALA A 227 -8.87 23.33 -3.23
N ASN A 228 -9.57 22.60 -2.36
CA ASN A 228 -10.80 21.89 -2.68
C ASN A 228 -12.01 22.45 -1.92
N ILE A 229 -11.97 23.73 -1.49
CA ILE A 229 -12.95 24.30 -0.57
C ILE A 229 -14.41 24.16 -1.07
N GLY A 230 -14.62 24.24 -2.39
CA GLY A 230 -15.95 24.08 -3.00
C GLY A 230 -16.61 22.72 -2.70
N ALA A 231 -15.84 21.65 -2.50
CA ALA A 231 -16.37 20.34 -2.12
C ALA A 231 -16.92 20.31 -0.68
N PHE A 232 -16.44 21.22 0.18
CA PHE A 232 -16.78 21.29 1.60
C PHE A 232 -17.81 22.38 1.92
N MET A 233 -18.24 23.16 0.92
CA MET A 233 -19.17 24.30 1.09
C MET A 233 -20.66 23.97 0.89
N LYS A 234 -21.04 22.71 0.61
CA LYS A 234 -22.47 22.36 0.45
C LYS A 234 -23.22 22.41 1.77
N GLY A 235 -24.00 23.48 1.95
CA GLY A 235 -24.90 23.64 3.08
C GLY A 235 -25.85 24.83 2.99
N ASN A 236 -26.17 25.33 1.78
CA ASN A 236 -27.13 26.41 1.55
C ASN A 236 -27.89 26.30 0.20
N ASP A 237 -28.11 25.08 -0.31
CA ASP A 237 -29.23 24.87 -1.24
C ASP A 237 -30.45 24.55 -0.37
N ASN A 238 -31.34 25.53 -0.24
CA ASN A 238 -32.64 25.45 0.45
C ASN A 238 -33.50 24.30 -0.06
#